data_AF-A0A5C7ZN22-F1
#
_entry.id   AF-A0A5C7ZN22-F1
#
_cell.length_a   1.000
_cell.length_b   1.000
_cell.length_c   1.000
_cell.angle_alpha   90.00
_cell.angle_beta   90.00
_cell.angle_gamma   90.00
#
_symmetry.space_group_name_H-M   'P 1'
#
loop_
_entity.id
_entity.type
_entity.pdbx_description
1 polymer ?
#
loop_
_entity_poly.entity_id
_entity_poly.type
_entity_poly.pdbx_seq_one_letter_code
_entity_poly.pdbx_strand_id
1 'polypeptide(L)'
;MIKEGSLEMSASIIESAASPWVDRFMRLIPGGSEVLDFACGTGRHARLLATAGFRVEAVDRNPRALAGLRSVNRVTTREADLEGGTWPYGERRFAGVVVTNYLFRPRLEQLLATVDDPGVLIYETFMVGNE
;
A
#
# COMPACT_ATOMS: atom_id res chain seq x y z
N MET A 1 30.97 28.56 29.08
CA MET A 1 29.78 29.07 28.35
C MET A 1 29.61 28.19 27.13
N ILE A 2 28.79 27.13 27.29
CA ILE A 2 28.51 26.15 26.24
C ILE A 2 27.55 26.80 25.24
N LYS A 3 27.84 26.73 23.95
CA LYS A 3 26.82 26.88 22.90
C LYS A 3 26.68 25.55 22.18
N GLU A 4 25.62 24.86 22.58
CA GLU A 4 25.05 23.70 21.91
C GLU A 4 24.44 24.10 20.57
N GLY A 5 24.47 23.15 19.62
CA GLY A 5 23.29 22.82 18.82
C GLY A 5 23.14 23.51 17.46
N SER A 6 23.54 22.81 16.41
CA SER A 6 22.58 22.32 15.41
C SER A 6 23.28 21.32 14.48
N LEU A 7 23.18 20.04 14.83
CA LEU A 7 23.33 18.97 13.85
C LEU A 7 22.00 18.92 13.10
N GLU A 8 21.97 19.47 11.88
CA GLU A 8 20.90 19.19 10.93
C GLU A 8 20.92 17.69 10.64
N MET A 9 20.07 16.96 11.33
CA MET A 9 19.80 15.57 11.04
C MET A 9 18.86 15.55 9.85
N SER A 10 19.43 15.50 8.64
CA SER A 10 18.68 15.15 7.44
C SER A 10 18.05 13.79 7.71
N ALA A 11 16.74 13.75 7.93
CA ALA A 11 15.99 12.50 7.97
C ALA A 11 16.13 11.86 6.59
N SER A 12 17.16 11.04 6.40
CA SER A 12 17.27 10.18 5.25
C SER A 12 15.99 9.35 5.22
N ILE A 13 15.22 9.50 4.15
CA ILE A 13 14.11 8.63 3.81
C ILE A 13 14.71 7.23 3.65
N ILE A 14 14.78 6.47 4.74
CA ILE A 14 14.95 5.03 4.64
C ILE A 14 13.57 4.55 4.17
N GLU A 15 13.41 4.46 2.86
CA GLU A 15 12.29 3.75 2.29
C GLU A 15 12.34 2.31 2.83
N SER A 16 11.39 1.94 3.69
CA SER A 16 11.41 0.63 4.31
C SER A 16 11.17 -0.42 3.23
N ALA A 17 11.97 -1.49 3.27
CA ALA A 17 11.81 -2.60 2.34
C ALA A 17 10.38 -3.16 2.42
N ALA A 18 9.87 -3.64 1.29
CA ALA A 18 8.60 -4.36 1.25
C ALA A 18 8.63 -5.57 2.19
N SER A 19 7.48 -5.92 2.78
CA SER A 19 7.39 -7.07 3.68
C SER A 19 7.75 -8.38 2.95
N PRO A 20 8.58 -9.26 3.55
CA PRO A 20 8.82 -10.61 3.04
C PRO A 20 7.52 -11.43 2.91
N TRP A 21 6.52 -11.16 3.75
CA TRP A 21 5.21 -11.79 3.64
C TRP A 21 4.54 -11.42 2.31
N VAL A 22 4.51 -10.13 1.98
CA VAL A 22 3.94 -9.66 0.71
C VAL A 22 4.71 -10.22 -0.48
N ASP A 23 6.05 -10.17 -0.48
CA ASP A 23 6.88 -10.72 -1.55
C ASP A 23 6.67 -12.24 -1.76
N ARG A 24 6.51 -12.99 -0.67
CA ARG A 24 6.24 -14.42 -0.73
C ARG A 24 4.89 -14.72 -1.37
N PHE A 25 3.83 -14.03 -0.93
CA PHE A 25 2.45 -14.39 -1.30
C PHE A 25 1.91 -13.66 -2.52
N MET A 26 2.54 -12.58 -2.99
CA MET A 26 2.11 -11.90 -4.23
C MET A 26 2.15 -12.81 -5.47
N ARG A 27 2.93 -13.91 -5.42
CA ARG A 27 3.03 -14.93 -6.48
C ARG A 27 1.75 -15.74 -6.67
N LEU A 28 0.81 -15.67 -5.72
CA LEU A 28 -0.52 -16.29 -5.85
C LEU A 28 -1.46 -15.47 -6.75
N ILE A 29 -1.15 -14.19 -6.98
CA ILE A 29 -1.93 -13.31 -7.85
C ILE A 29 -1.58 -13.64 -9.32
N PRO A 30 -2.57 -13.76 -10.23
CA PRO A 30 -2.30 -13.96 -11.65
C PRO A 30 -1.42 -12.86 -12.23
N GLY A 31 -0.29 -13.22 -12.86
CA GLY A 31 0.71 -12.27 -13.35
C GLY A 31 0.16 -11.25 -14.35
N GLY A 32 0.66 -10.01 -14.28
CA GLY A 32 0.23 -8.92 -15.19
C GLY A 32 -1.17 -8.38 -14.92
N SER A 33 -1.86 -8.87 -13.89
CA SER A 33 -3.18 -8.39 -13.47
C SER A 33 -3.14 -7.01 -12.80
N GLU A 34 -4.33 -6.47 -12.55
CA GLU A 34 -4.51 -5.27 -11.75
C GLU A 34 -4.61 -5.60 -10.26
N VAL A 35 -3.87 -4.88 -9.44
CA VAL A 35 -3.76 -5.08 -7.99
C VAL A 35 -3.91 -3.78 -7.24
N LEU A 36 -4.38 -3.85 -6.00
CA LEU A 36 -4.58 -2.72 -5.11
C LEU A 36 -3.60 -2.78 -3.94
N ASP A 37 -2.80 -1.73 -3.76
CA ASP A 37 -2.05 -1.46 -2.52
C ASP A 37 -2.88 -0.48 -1.67
N PHE A 38 -3.56 -0.99 -0.65
CA PHE A 38 -4.54 -0.28 0.16
C PHE A 38 -3.91 0.37 1.39
N ALA A 39 -4.12 1.69 1.56
CA ALA A 39 -3.40 2.52 2.52
C ALA A 39 -1.87 2.40 2.31
N CYS A 40 -1.43 2.67 1.07
CA CYS A 40 -0.10 2.32 0.58
C CYS A 40 1.05 3.12 1.21
N GLY A 41 0.76 4.22 1.91
CA GLY A 41 1.78 5.14 2.41
C GLY A 41 2.71 5.61 1.28
N THR A 42 4.03 5.51 1.49
CA THR A 42 5.04 5.85 0.48
C THR A 42 5.19 4.80 -0.63
N GLY A 43 4.46 3.68 -0.54
CA GLY A 43 4.29 2.69 -1.61
C GLY A 43 5.43 1.68 -1.75
N ARG A 44 6.02 1.24 -0.65
CA ARG A 44 7.02 0.14 -0.66
C ARG A 44 6.49 -1.12 -1.37
N HIS A 45 5.22 -1.46 -1.16
CA HIS A 45 4.57 -2.60 -1.81
C HIS A 45 4.12 -2.27 -3.23
N ALA A 46 3.59 -1.07 -3.49
CA ALA A 46 3.29 -0.62 -4.84
C ALA A 46 4.50 -0.74 -5.79
N ARG A 47 5.71 -0.35 -5.33
CA ARG A 47 6.95 -0.49 -6.10
C ARG A 47 7.33 -1.96 -6.34
N LEU A 48 7.23 -2.80 -5.31
CA LEU A 48 7.47 -4.24 -5.42
C LEU A 48 6.54 -4.87 -6.46
N LEU A 49 5.23 -4.63 -6.33
CA LEU A 49 4.20 -5.18 -7.21
C LEU A 49 4.36 -4.69 -8.66
N ALA A 50 4.65 -3.41 -8.86
CA ALA A 50 4.90 -2.87 -10.19
C ALA A 50 6.16 -3.48 -10.84
N THR A 51 7.22 -3.70 -10.06
CA THR A 51 8.45 -4.38 -10.52
C THR A 51 8.18 -5.84 -10.89
N ALA A 52 7.27 -6.51 -10.18
CA ALA A 52 6.79 -7.84 -10.50
C ALA A 52 5.86 -7.90 -11.74
N GLY A 53 5.55 -6.76 -12.35
CA GLY A 53 4.81 -6.66 -13.62
C GLY A 53 3.31 -6.39 -13.48
N PHE A 54 2.79 -6.26 -12.26
CA PHE A 54 1.38 -5.93 -12.03
C PHE A 54 1.05 -4.48 -12.43
N ARG A 55 -0.22 -4.21 -12.73
CA ARG A 55 -0.76 -2.84 -12.80
C ARG A 55 -1.28 -2.49 -11.40
N VAL A 56 -0.69 -1.50 -10.76
CA VAL A 56 -0.95 -1.21 -9.35
C VAL A 56 -1.82 0.04 -9.23
N GLU A 57 -2.91 -0.06 -8.50
CA GLU A 57 -3.57 1.09 -7.89
C GLU A 57 -3.06 1.26 -6.46
N ALA A 58 -2.47 2.42 -6.16
CA ALA A 58 -1.92 2.74 -4.85
C ALA A 58 -2.77 3.85 -4.22
N VAL A 59 -3.46 3.54 -3.12
CA VAL A 59 -4.38 4.50 -2.47
C VAL A 59 -3.90 4.87 -1.08
N ASP A 60 -3.90 6.16 -0.79
CA ASP A 60 -3.65 6.70 0.54
C ASP A 60 -4.37 8.05 0.70
N ARG A 61 -4.59 8.49 1.94
CA ARG A 61 -5.12 9.83 2.22
C ARG A 61 -4.06 10.92 2.10
N ASN A 62 -2.78 10.57 2.14
CA ASN A 62 -1.68 11.53 2.21
C ASN A 62 -1.10 11.82 0.81
N PRO A 63 -1.41 12.98 0.19
CA PRO A 63 -0.88 13.33 -1.12
C PRO A 63 0.66 13.42 -1.17
N ARG A 64 1.32 13.73 -0.05
CA ARG A 64 2.79 13.78 0.02
C ARG A 64 3.40 12.39 -0.07
N ALA A 65 2.75 11.39 0.54
CA ALA A 65 3.20 10.00 0.46
C ALA A 65 3.05 9.46 -0.97
N LEU A 66 1.97 9.83 -1.66
CA LEU A 66 1.69 9.45 -3.04
C LEU A 66 2.59 10.15 -4.07
N ALA A 67 3.18 11.30 -3.76
CA ALA A 67 3.93 12.11 -4.72
C ALA A 67 5.06 11.31 -5.42
N GLY A 68 5.80 10.50 -4.65
CA GLY A 68 6.90 9.69 -5.17
C GLY A 68 6.47 8.46 -5.99
N LEU A 69 5.17 8.14 -6.04
CA LEU A 69 4.63 7.01 -6.81
C LEU A 69 4.14 7.42 -8.20
N ARG A 70 3.86 8.70 -8.43
CA ARG A 70 3.36 9.21 -9.72
C ARG A 70 4.33 9.00 -10.88
N SER A 71 5.63 8.90 -10.61
CA SER A 71 6.66 8.62 -11.60
C SER A 71 6.99 7.13 -11.76
N VAL A 72 6.33 6.25 -11.00
CA VAL A 72 6.58 4.81 -11.05
C VAL A 72 5.75 4.20 -12.16
N ASN A 73 6.43 3.54 -13.10
CA ASN A 73 5.75 2.85 -14.20
C ASN A 73 4.77 1.80 -13.63
N ARG A 74 3.60 1.67 -14.27
CA ARG A 74 2.51 0.76 -13.86
C ARG A 74 1.86 1.07 -12.51
N VAL A 75 2.13 2.21 -11.89
CA VAL A 75 1.44 2.65 -10.66
C VAL A 75 0.52 3.82 -10.98
N THR A 76 -0.77 3.66 -10.63
CA THR A 76 -1.76 4.73 -10.61
C THR A 76 -2.04 5.11 -9.16
N THR A 77 -1.80 6.37 -8.79
CA THR A 77 -2.06 6.85 -7.43
C THR A 77 -3.50 7.35 -7.28
N ARG A 78 -4.16 7.00 -6.18
CA ARG A 78 -5.44 7.58 -5.76
C ARG A 78 -5.32 8.23 -4.39
N GLU A 79 -5.71 9.49 -4.30
CA GLU A 79 -5.89 10.16 -3.01
C GLU A 79 -7.32 9.91 -2.52
N ALA A 80 -7.49 9.28 -1.37
CA ALA A 80 -8.81 9.06 -0.77
C ALA A 80 -8.72 8.91 0.75
N ASP A 81 -9.68 9.50 1.47
CA ASP A 81 -9.91 9.18 2.87
C ASP A 81 -10.67 7.85 2.99
N LEU A 82 -9.93 6.81 3.38
CA LEU A 82 -10.41 5.44 3.50
C LEU A 82 -11.23 5.19 4.79
N GLU A 83 -11.27 6.14 5.72
CA GLU A 83 -11.95 6.01 7.01
C GLU A 83 -13.25 6.82 7.05
N GLY A 84 -13.16 8.11 6.68
CA GLY A 84 -14.28 9.07 6.73
C GLY A 84 -14.86 9.48 5.37
N GLY A 85 -14.12 9.29 4.28
CA GLY A 85 -14.51 9.76 2.94
C GLY A 85 -15.44 8.82 2.18
N THR A 86 -15.97 9.26 1.03
CA THR A 86 -16.74 8.39 0.13
C THR A 86 -15.90 7.18 -0.31
N TRP A 87 -16.49 5.98 -0.34
CA TRP A 87 -15.79 4.77 -0.78
C TRP A 87 -15.27 4.93 -2.22
N PRO A 88 -13.96 4.77 -2.47
CA PRO A 88 -13.37 5.18 -3.75
C PRO A 88 -13.55 4.18 -4.90
N TYR A 89 -14.00 2.94 -4.61
CA TYR A 89 -13.93 1.84 -5.56
C TYR A 89 -15.26 1.43 -6.19
N GLY A 90 -16.40 1.84 -5.64
CA GLY A 90 -17.70 1.38 -6.14
C GLY A 90 -17.72 -0.15 -6.29
N GLU A 91 -17.96 -0.63 -7.52
CA GLU A 91 -18.00 -2.06 -7.88
C GLU A 91 -16.66 -2.61 -8.42
N ARG A 92 -15.58 -1.81 -8.41
CA ARG A 92 -14.28 -2.26 -8.93
C ARG A 92 -13.72 -3.43 -8.13
N ARG A 93 -13.10 -4.35 -8.85
CA ARG A 93 -12.44 -5.55 -8.32
C ARG A 93 -11.00 -5.63 -8.78
N PHE A 94 -10.16 -6.24 -7.97
CA PHE A 94 -8.73 -6.42 -8.20
C PHE A 94 -8.37 -7.90 -8.02
N ALA A 95 -7.52 -8.42 -8.90
CA ALA A 95 -7.03 -9.79 -8.82
C ALA A 95 -6.17 -10.02 -7.56
N GLY A 96 -5.62 -8.94 -7.00
CA GLY A 96 -4.90 -8.94 -5.72
C GLY A 96 -5.16 -7.66 -4.94
N VAL A 97 -5.40 -7.79 -3.63
CA VAL A 97 -5.51 -6.66 -2.70
C VAL A 97 -4.48 -6.86 -1.59
N VAL A 98 -3.58 -5.90 -1.42
CA VAL A 98 -2.55 -5.89 -0.39
C VAL A 98 -2.91 -4.85 0.67
N VAL A 99 -2.96 -5.28 1.92
CA VAL A 99 -3.26 -4.44 3.09
C VAL A 99 -2.17 -4.70 4.11
N THR A 100 -1.40 -3.67 4.44
CA THR A 100 -0.36 -3.80 5.47
C THR A 100 -0.50 -2.72 6.53
N ASN A 101 -0.62 -3.11 7.79
CA ASN A 101 -0.66 -2.20 8.94
C ASN A 101 -1.79 -1.15 8.89
N TYR A 102 -2.91 -1.50 8.25
CA TYR A 102 -4.13 -0.70 8.22
C TYR A 102 -5.24 -1.40 9.01
N LEU A 103 -5.69 -0.77 10.11
CA LEU A 103 -6.52 -1.43 11.13
C LEU A 103 -7.99 -0.95 11.17
N PHE A 104 -8.42 -0.08 10.25
CA PHE A 104 -9.77 0.44 10.26
C PHE A 104 -10.79 -0.60 9.78
N ARG A 105 -11.38 -1.33 10.74
CA ARG A 105 -12.29 -2.46 10.49
C ARG A 105 -13.70 -2.10 9.99
N PRO A 106 -14.29 -0.92 10.24
CA PRO A 106 -15.66 -0.64 9.80
C PRO A 106 -15.92 -0.78 8.29
N ARG A 107 -14.88 -0.71 7.45
CA ARG A 107 -15.00 -0.91 5.99
C ARG A 107 -14.47 -2.24 5.48
N LEU A 108 -14.27 -3.22 6.36
CA LEU A 108 -13.74 -4.52 5.98
C LEU A 108 -14.60 -5.19 4.91
N GLU A 109 -15.93 -5.12 5.00
CA GLU A 109 -16.82 -5.69 3.99
C GLU A 109 -16.65 -5.03 2.62
N GLN A 110 -16.53 -3.69 2.58
CA GLN A 110 -16.31 -2.95 1.35
C GLN A 110 -14.94 -3.27 0.73
N LEU A 111 -13.91 -3.41 1.57
CA LEU A 111 -12.58 -3.84 1.15
C LEU A 111 -12.60 -5.26 0.58
N LEU A 112 -13.25 -6.21 1.25
CA LEU A 112 -13.41 -7.58 0.75
C LEU A 112 -14.16 -7.62 -0.59
N ALA A 113 -15.14 -6.74 -0.78
CA ALA A 113 -15.87 -6.62 -2.05
C ALA A 113 -14.99 -6.15 -3.22
N THR A 114 -13.81 -5.55 -2.95
CA THR A 114 -12.84 -5.19 -3.99
C THR A 114 -11.95 -6.35 -4.43
N VAL A 115 -12.01 -7.50 -3.75
CA VAL A 115 -11.29 -8.71 -4.19
C VAL A 115 -12.11 -9.36 -5.32
N ASP A 116 -11.44 -9.70 -6.42
CA ASP A 116 -12.06 -10.40 -7.53
C ASP A 116 -12.40 -11.87 -7.19
N ASP A 117 -13.19 -12.53 -8.03
CA ASP A 117 -13.48 -13.97 -7.91
C ASP A 117 -13.10 -14.70 -9.22
N PRO A 118 -11.96 -15.42 -9.27
CA PRO A 118 -11.01 -15.63 -8.18
C PRO A 118 -10.07 -14.43 -7.96
N GLY A 119 -9.70 -14.18 -6.70
CA GLY A 119 -8.78 -13.11 -6.31
C GLY A 119 -8.07 -13.39 -4.99
N VAL A 120 -7.02 -12.64 -4.69
CA VAL A 120 -6.18 -12.85 -3.50
C VAL A 120 -6.18 -11.62 -2.60
N LEU A 121 -6.50 -11.81 -1.32
CA LEU A 121 -6.26 -10.82 -0.27
C LEU A 121 -4.98 -11.18 0.50
N ILE A 122 -4.01 -10.27 0.52
CA ILE A 122 -2.81 -10.35 1.35
C ILE A 122 -2.96 -9.31 2.46
N TYR A 123 -3.27 -9.77 3.67
CA TYR A 123 -3.48 -8.90 4.83
C TYR A 123 -2.41 -9.15 5.89
N GLU A 124 -1.54 -8.16 6.12
CA GLU A 124 -0.51 -8.16 7.16
C GLU A 124 -0.86 -7.12 8.22
N THR A 125 -0.78 -7.52 9.50
CA THR A 125 -0.99 -6.65 10.66
C THR A 125 0.05 -6.92 11.73
N PHE A 126 0.27 -5.95 12.61
CA PHE A 126 1.04 -6.16 13.84
C PHE A 126 0.28 -7.09 14.79
N MET A 127 1.00 -8.05 15.35
CA MET A 127 0.66 -8.80 16.56
C MET A 127 1.96 -9.07 17.32
N VAL A 128 1.89 -9.34 18.63
CA VAL A 128 3.06 -9.82 19.38
C VAL A 128 3.60 -11.08 18.68
N GLY A 129 4.87 -11.05 18.26
CA GLY A 129 5.50 -12.09 17.44
C GLY A 129 5.57 -11.80 15.93
N ASN A 130 5.07 -10.65 15.48
CA ASN A 130 5.23 -10.11 14.12
C ASN A 130 5.84 -8.70 14.19
N GLU A 131 7.00 -8.59 14.82
CA GLU A 131 7.80 -7.36 15.01
C GLU A 131 8.97 -7.29 14.02
#